data_AF-A0A538DYC7-F1
#
_entry.id   AF-A0A538DYC7-F1
#
_cell.length_a   1.000
_cell.length_b   1.000
_cell.length_c   1.000
_cell.angle_alpha   90.00
_cell.angle_beta   90.00
_cell.angle_gamma   90.00
#
_symmetry.space_group_name_H-M   'P 1'
#
loop_
_entity.id
_entity.type
_entity.pdbx_description
1 polymer ?
#
loop_
_entity_poly.entity_id
_entity_poly.type
_entity_poly.pdbx_seq_one_letter_code
_entity_poly.pdbx_strand_id
1 'polypeptide(L)'
;MTQVAPEPPLHRALGLTDGELDRIEGLLGRRPNDFELAVFSLLWSEHCGYKHSALLLKRLPSQGKRVLQGPGENAGVIDLGEGEAVAFKVESHNHPSAVEPFQGAATGVG
;
A
#
# COMPACT_ATOMS: atom_id res chain seq x y z
N MET A 1 -4.50 -20.31 -38.65
CA MET A 1 -3.49 -20.24 -37.58
C MET A 1 -3.81 -19.02 -36.75
N THR A 2 -4.40 -19.21 -35.57
CA THR A 2 -4.70 -18.11 -34.65
C THR A 2 -3.38 -17.63 -34.05
N GLN A 3 -2.92 -16.44 -34.42
CA GLN A 3 -1.75 -15.83 -33.79
C GLN A 3 -2.13 -15.47 -32.36
N VAL A 4 -1.51 -16.15 -31.39
CA VAL A 4 -1.59 -15.79 -29.97
C VAL A 4 -0.76 -14.51 -29.81
N ALA A 5 -1.35 -13.47 -29.23
CA ALA A 5 -0.63 -12.23 -28.95
C ALA A 5 0.62 -12.53 -28.08
N PRO A 6 1.75 -11.85 -28.30
CA PRO A 6 2.94 -12.07 -27.48
C PRO A 6 2.64 -11.75 -26.01
N GLU A 7 3.10 -12.60 -25.10
CA GLU A 7 2.96 -12.37 -23.67
C GLU A 7 3.68 -11.08 -23.26
N PRO A 8 3.06 -10.26 -22.41
CA PRO A 8 3.70 -9.05 -21.93
C PRO A 8 4.93 -9.40 -21.09
N PRO A 9 5.95 -8.53 -21.05
CA PRO A 9 7.09 -8.73 -20.17
C PRO A 9 6.64 -8.78 -18.70
N LEU A 10 7.37 -9.53 -17.87
CA LEU A 10 6.95 -9.87 -16.51
C LEU A 10 6.60 -8.64 -15.65
N HIS A 11 7.35 -7.54 -15.75
CA HIS A 11 7.06 -6.33 -14.96
C HIS A 11 5.69 -5.75 -15.29
N ARG A 12 5.28 -5.77 -16.57
CA ARG A 12 3.94 -5.33 -17.00
C ARG A 12 2.86 -6.30 -16.52
N ALA A 13 3.11 -7.60 -16.56
CA ALA A 13 2.18 -8.60 -16.02
C ALA A 13 1.98 -8.44 -14.51
N LEU A 14 3.01 -7.99 -13.79
CA LEU A 14 2.99 -7.66 -12.37
C LEU A 14 2.43 -6.24 -12.08
N GLY A 15 1.96 -5.50 -13.08
CA GLY A 15 1.36 -4.18 -12.90
C GLY A 15 2.34 -3.03 -12.69
N LEU A 16 3.64 -3.25 -12.90
CA LEU A 16 4.64 -2.19 -12.93
C LEU A 16 4.64 -1.50 -14.31
N THR A 17 4.97 -0.22 -14.31
CA THR A 17 5.25 0.56 -15.53
C THR A 17 6.70 0.37 -15.99
N ASP A 18 7.01 0.71 -17.25
CA ASP A 18 8.41 0.66 -17.73
C ASP A 18 9.31 1.61 -16.91
N GLY A 19 8.81 2.80 -16.56
CA GLY A 19 9.58 3.75 -15.73
C GLY A 19 9.81 3.26 -14.30
N GLU A 20 8.90 2.44 -13.74
CA GLU A 20 9.14 1.78 -12.45
C GLU A 20 10.21 0.71 -12.58
N LEU A 21 10.24 -0.06 -13.68
CA LEU A 21 11.33 -1.00 -13.96
C LEU A 21 12.68 -0.29 -14.08
N ASP A 22 12.76 0.79 -14.88
CA ASP A 22 13.99 1.57 -15.04
C ASP A 22 14.50 2.09 -13.68
N ARG A 23 13.57 2.54 -12.82
CA ARG A 23 13.90 3.00 -11.48
C ARG A 23 14.40 1.87 -10.59
N ILE A 24 13.80 0.68 -10.67
CA ILE A 24 14.24 -0.50 -9.92
C ILE A 24 15.65 -0.90 -10.35
N GLU A 25 15.93 -0.97 -11.66
CA GLU A 25 17.26 -1.26 -12.18
C GLU A 25 18.29 -0.22 -11.71
N GLY A 26 17.91 1.06 -11.71
CA GLY A 26 18.75 2.14 -11.18
C GLY A 26 19.03 2.03 -9.68
N LEU A 27 18.05 1.63 -8.87
CA LEU A 27 18.22 1.43 -7.42
C LEU A 27 19.11 0.22 -7.10
N LEU A 28 18.99 -0.86 -7.87
CA LEU A 28 19.77 -2.08 -7.67
C LEU A 28 21.15 -2.04 -8.32
N GLY A 29 21.36 -1.16 -9.30
CA GLY A 29 22.57 -1.13 -10.14
C GLY A 29 22.72 -2.35 -11.06
N ARG A 30 21.65 -3.14 -11.21
CA ARG A 30 21.57 -4.34 -12.06
C ARG A 30 20.12 -4.68 -12.37
N ARG A 31 19.90 -5.64 -13.28
CA ARG A 31 18.56 -6.20 -13.50
C ARG A 31 18.05 -6.94 -12.24
N PRO A 32 16.79 -6.71 -11.83
CA PRO A 32 16.16 -7.53 -10.79
C PRO A 32 15.90 -8.94 -11.32
N ASN A 33 15.95 -9.92 -10.42
CA ASN A 33 15.38 -11.24 -10.71
C ASN A 33 13.84 -11.22 -10.51
N ASP A 34 13.17 -12.29 -10.92
CA ASP A 34 11.70 -12.39 -10.87
C ASP A 34 11.12 -12.19 -9.46
N PHE A 35 11.81 -12.70 -8.43
CA PHE A 35 11.38 -12.56 -7.03
C PHE A 35 11.50 -11.10 -6.56
N GLU A 36 12.64 -10.45 -6.84
CA GLU A 36 12.84 -9.04 -6.51
C GLU A 36 11.79 -8.17 -7.21
N LEU A 37 11.53 -8.45 -8.49
CA LEU A 37 10.54 -7.73 -9.27
C LEU A 37 9.12 -7.89 -8.70
N ALA A 38 8.75 -9.10 -8.24
CA ALA A 38 7.48 -9.36 -7.57
C ALA A 38 7.37 -8.60 -6.23
N VAL A 39 8.46 -8.55 -5.44
CA VAL A 39 8.50 -7.78 -4.19
C VAL A 39 8.32 -6.28 -4.46
N PHE A 40 9.02 -5.74 -5.47
CA PHE A 40 8.83 -4.34 -5.87
C PHE A 40 7.40 -4.06 -6.32
N SER A 41 6.80 -4.93 -7.13
CA SER A 41 5.41 -4.81 -7.58
C SER A 41 4.43 -4.68 -6.40
N LEU A 42 4.54 -5.55 -5.40
CA LEU A 42 3.67 -5.52 -4.23
C LEU A 42 3.88 -4.25 -3.40
N LEU A 43 5.13 -3.92 -3.07
CA LEU A 43 5.46 -2.78 -2.20
C LEU A 43 5.18 -1.43 -2.87
N TRP A 44 5.29 -1.34 -4.20
CA TRP A 44 5.01 -0.12 -4.96
C TRP A 44 3.60 -0.08 -5.55
N SER A 45 2.73 -1.02 -5.19
CA SER A 45 1.30 -0.95 -5.52
C SER A 45 0.65 0.29 -4.87
N GLU A 46 -0.49 0.76 -5.38
CA GLU A 46 -1.20 1.88 -4.72
C GLU A 46 -1.62 1.52 -3.28
N HIS A 47 -1.99 0.26 -3.05
CA HIS A 47 -2.44 -0.23 -1.76
C HIS A 47 -1.37 -0.10 -0.66
N CYS A 48 -0.11 -0.39 -0.99
CA CYS A 48 1.00 -0.28 -0.04
C CYS A 48 1.70 1.08 -0.10
N GLY A 49 1.92 1.60 -1.31
CA GLY A 49 2.76 2.77 -1.54
C GLY A 49 2.03 4.11 -1.52
N TYR A 50 0.70 4.14 -1.60
CA TYR A 50 -0.11 5.37 -1.62
C TYR A 50 0.38 6.38 -2.69
N LYS A 51 0.80 5.88 -3.87
CA LYS A 51 1.53 6.65 -4.90
C LYS A 51 0.79 7.92 -5.30
N HIS A 52 -0.53 7.86 -5.41
CA HIS A 52 -1.36 8.98 -5.81
C HIS A 52 -1.90 9.76 -4.60
N SER A 53 -2.30 9.02 -3.57
CA SER A 53 -3.02 9.57 -2.42
C SER A 53 -2.13 10.26 -1.39
N ALA A 54 -0.88 9.82 -1.19
CA ALA A 54 0.01 10.35 -0.15
C ALA A 54 0.24 11.86 -0.25
N LEU A 55 0.37 12.40 -1.48
CA LEU A 55 0.59 13.84 -1.70
C LEU A 55 -0.62 14.69 -1.29
N LEU A 56 -1.83 14.15 -1.46
CA LEU A 56 -3.06 14.83 -1.08
C LEU A 56 -3.32 14.71 0.42
N LEU A 57 -3.12 13.52 0.99
CA LEU A 57 -3.35 13.24 2.41
C LEU A 57 -2.44 14.07 3.32
N LYS A 58 -1.21 14.39 2.88
CA LYS A 58 -0.28 15.28 3.61
C LYS A 58 -0.83 16.70 3.84
N ARG A 59 -1.88 17.11 3.14
CA ARG A 59 -2.51 18.43 3.32
C ARG A 59 -3.48 18.47 4.50
N LEU A 60 -3.87 17.30 5.04
CA LEU A 60 -4.79 17.22 6.17
C LEU A 60 -4.08 17.66 7.46
N PRO A 61 -4.76 18.42 8.34
CA PRO A 61 -4.19 18.79 9.62
C PRO A 61 -4.00 17.54 10.49
N SER A 62 -2.80 17.36 11.02
CA SER A 62 -2.41 16.18 11.79
C SER A 62 -1.82 16.49 13.17
N GLN A 63 -1.74 17.77 13.53
CA GLN A 63 -1.17 18.24 14.79
C GLN A 63 -2.27 18.78 15.71
N GLY A 64 -2.11 18.57 17.01
CA GLY A 64 -3.01 19.11 18.03
C GLY A 64 -2.47 18.82 19.43
N LYS A 65 -2.92 19.61 20.42
CA LYS A 65 -2.40 19.53 21.80
C LYS A 65 -2.55 18.15 22.45
N ARG A 66 -3.57 17.39 22.05
CA ARG A 66 -3.87 16.05 22.57
C ARG A 66 -3.41 14.93 21.62
N VAL A 67 -2.76 15.25 20.51
CA VAL A 67 -2.25 14.23 19.59
C VAL A 67 -0.92 13.74 20.15
N LEU A 68 -0.91 12.50 20.65
CA LEU A 68 0.32 11.83 21.09
C LEU A 68 1.04 11.20 19.90
N GLN A 69 0.29 10.63 18.95
CA GLN A 69 0.81 10.05 17.72
C GLN A 69 -0.10 10.38 16.53
N GLY A 70 0.45 11.05 15.53
CA GLY A 70 -0.21 11.32 14.25
C GLY A 70 0.07 10.25 13.18
N PRO A 71 -0.21 10.52 11.89
CA PRO A 71 0.10 9.61 10.80
C PRO A 71 1.59 9.23 10.75
N GLY A 72 1.87 7.94 10.55
CA GLY A 72 3.24 7.40 10.46
C GLY A 72 3.38 6.02 11.09
N GLU A 73 2.58 5.76 12.14
CA GLU A 73 2.52 4.48 12.84
C GLU A 73 1.26 3.68 12.49
N ASN A 74 1.16 2.46 13.02
CA ASN A 74 0.03 1.55 12.79
C ASN A 74 -1.32 2.08 13.30
N ALA A 75 -1.36 3.09 14.16
CA ALA A 75 -2.58 3.75 14.61
C ALA A 75 -2.28 5.19 15.08
N GLY A 76 -3.29 6.05 15.05
CA GLY A 76 -3.22 7.36 15.69
C GLY A 76 -3.54 7.25 17.18
N VAL A 77 -2.90 8.08 18.01
CA VAL A 77 -3.09 8.06 19.48
C VAL A 77 -3.43 9.44 20.00
N ILE A 78 -4.48 9.52 20.81
CA ILE A 78 -4.99 10.75 21.43
C ILE A 78 -4.92 10.63 22.97
N ASP A 79 -4.43 11.67 23.62
CA ASP A 79 -4.45 11.85 25.08
C ASP A 79 -5.87 12.19 25.56
N LEU A 80 -6.37 11.43 26.54
CA LEU A 80 -7.65 11.65 27.19
C LEU A 80 -7.52 12.43 28.52
N GLY A 81 -6.31 12.61 29.03
CA GLY A 81 -6.03 13.15 30.36
C GLY A 81 -5.89 12.05 31.42
N GLU A 82 -5.52 12.45 32.64
CA GLU A 82 -5.36 11.53 33.79
C GLU A 82 -4.41 10.33 33.55
N GLY A 83 -3.48 10.47 32.60
CA GLY A 83 -2.55 9.40 32.22
C GLY A 83 -3.13 8.34 31.27
N GLU A 84 -4.33 8.55 30.73
CA GLU A 84 -4.98 7.65 29.78
C GLU A 84 -4.88 8.13 28.34
N ALA A 85 -4.82 7.18 27.40
CA ALA A 85 -4.77 7.46 25.96
C ALA A 85 -5.59 6.43 25.17
N VAL A 86 -6.03 6.82 23.98
CA VAL A 86 -6.75 5.94 23.05
C VAL A 86 -6.00 5.85 21.73
N ALA A 87 -5.72 4.61 21.32
CA ALA A 87 -5.26 4.29 19.97
C ALA A 87 -6.46 3.91 19.09
N PHE A 88 -6.54 4.48 17.90
CA PHE A 88 -7.61 4.14 16.95
C PHE A 88 -7.11 4.22 15.49
N LYS A 89 -7.69 3.36 14.66
CA LYS A 89 -7.52 3.36 13.21
C LYS A 89 -8.78 2.80 12.56
N VAL A 90 -8.98 3.15 11.30
CA VAL A 90 -9.98 2.56 10.42
C VAL A 90 -9.27 1.99 9.20
N GLU A 91 -9.61 0.77 8.84
CA GLU A 91 -9.12 0.07 7.65
C GLU A 91 -10.28 -0.35 6.75
N SER A 92 -9.97 -0.80 5.54
CA SER A 92 -10.97 -1.28 4.59
C SER A 92 -10.50 -2.56 3.92
N HIS A 93 -11.40 -3.53 3.75
CA HIS A 93 -11.11 -4.81 3.10
C HIS A 93 -12.06 -5.06 1.92
N ASN A 94 -12.19 -4.05 1.08
CA ASN A 94 -13.29 -3.92 0.10
C ASN A 94 -13.26 -5.00 -0.99
N HIS A 95 -12.12 -5.16 -1.68
CA HIS A 95 -12.02 -6.09 -2.80
C HIS A 95 -12.20 -7.56 -2.36
N PRO A 96 -11.54 -8.05 -1.30
CA PRO A 96 -11.79 -9.40 -0.80
C PRO A 96 -13.24 -9.62 -0.36
N SER A 97 -13.83 -8.66 0.35
CA SER A 97 -15.24 -8.73 0.78
C SER A 97 -16.25 -8.75 -0.37
N ALA A 98 -15.90 -8.17 -1.52
CA ALA A 98 -16.74 -8.24 -2.72
C ALA A 98 -16.71 -9.63 -3.38
N VAL A 99 -15.60 -10.36 -3.26
CA VAL A 99 -15.42 -11.71 -3.82
C VAL A 99 -15.98 -12.77 -2.87
N GLU A 100 -15.64 -12.67 -1.58
CA GLU A 100 -16.09 -13.58 -0.54
C GLU A 100 -16.42 -12.73 0.71
N PRO A 101 -17.72 -12.50 0.99
CA PRO A 101 -18.13 -11.56 2.02
C PRO A 101 -17.76 -11.94 3.45
N PHE A 102 -17.84 -13.23 3.80
CA PHE A 102 -17.72 -13.66 5.18
C PHE A 102 -16.27 -13.58 5.68
N GLN A 103 -15.36 -14.26 4.98
CA GLN A 103 -13.92 -14.22 5.21
C GLN A 103 -13.34 -12.85 4.88
N GLY A 104 -13.83 -12.18 3.83
CA GLY A 104 -13.39 -10.82 3.50
C GLY A 104 -13.64 -9.84 4.65
N ALA A 105 -14.81 -9.90 5.27
CA ALA A 105 -15.12 -9.10 6.46
C ALA A 105 -14.35 -9.58 7.70
N ALA A 106 -14.29 -10.90 7.95
CA ALA A 106 -13.62 -11.45 9.12
C ALA A 106 -12.12 -11.12 9.15
N THR A 107 -11.44 -11.18 8.01
CA THR A 107 -10.03 -10.80 7.89
C THR A 107 -9.80 -9.29 7.95
N GLY A 108 -10.81 -8.47 7.68
CA GLY A 108 -10.74 -7.03 7.91
C GLY A 108 -10.93 -6.61 9.37
N VAL A 109 -11.43 -7.51 10.23
CA VAL A 109 -11.57 -7.29 11.68
C VAL A 109 -10.30 -7.67 12.44
N GLY A 110 -9.57 -8.69 11.96
CA GLY A 110 -8.34 -9.19 12.59
C GLY A 110 -7.17 -8.25 12.41
#